data_AF-A0A7Y2KJ68-F1
#
_entry.id   AF-A0A7Y2KJ68-F1
#
_cell.length_a   1.000
_cell.length_b   1.000
_cell.length_c   1.000
_cell.angle_alpha   90.00
_cell.angle_beta   90.00
_cell.angle_gamma   90.00
#
_symmetry.space_group_name_H-M   'P 1'
#
loop_
_entity.id
_entity.type
_entity.pdbx_description
1 polymer ?
#
loop_
_entity_poly.entity_id
_entity_poly.type
_entity_poly.pdbx_seq_one_letter_code
_entity_poly.pdbx_strand_id
1 'polypeptide(L)' 'ADVAVFECSFPNERRVEGHLTPGEAGEVANAAKVKRLVLTHFYPECEGADILSQCQETFSGEVILAEDLLRIPV' A
#
# COMPACT_ATOMS: atom_id res chain seq x y z
N ALA A 1 -4.78 -9.33 11.65
CA ALA A 1 -3.32 -9.28 11.93
C ALA A 1 -2.95 -7.89 12.41
N ASP A 2 -1.85 -7.74 13.17
CA ASP A 2 -1.37 -6.43 13.62
C ASP A 2 -0.66 -5.64 12.50
N VAL A 3 -0.07 -6.34 11.53
CA VAL A 3 0.58 -5.77 10.35
C VAL A 3 0.30 -6.66 9.12
N ALA A 4 0.04 -6.04 7.97
CA ALA A 4 0.10 -6.69 6.66
C ALA A 4 1.10 -5.96 5.75
N VAL A 5 1.78 -6.70 4.89
CA VAL A 5 2.72 -6.16 3.90
C VAL A 5 2.23 -6.55 2.52
N PHE A 6 1.83 -5.57 1.70
CA PHE A 6 1.37 -5.79 0.32
C PHE A 6 2.29 -5.11 -0.68
N GLU A 7 2.40 -5.72 -1.87
CA GLU A 7 3.01 -5.04 -3.02
C GLU A 7 2.07 -3.93 -3.52
N CYS A 8 2.66 -2.91 -4.14
CA CYS A 8 1.97 -1.74 -4.65
C CYS A 8 2.79 -1.08 -5.77
N SER A 9 3.03 -1.81 -6.86
CA SER A 9 4.01 -1.40 -7.87
C SER A 9 3.65 -0.18 -8.70
N PHE A 10 2.36 0.14 -8.83
CA PHE A 10 1.89 1.22 -9.70
C PHE A 10 0.82 2.05 -9.00
N PRO A 11 0.74 3.37 -9.27
CA PRO A 11 -0.35 4.20 -8.76
C PRO A 11 -1.71 3.80 -9.36
N ASN A 12 -2.81 4.26 -8.76
CA ASN A 12 -4.18 3.95 -9.16
C ASN A 12 -4.43 4.19 -10.67
N GLU A 13 -3.84 5.25 -11.22
CA GLU A 13 -4.00 5.65 -12.63
C GLU A 13 -3.28 4.71 -13.62
N ARG A 14 -2.46 3.79 -13.12
CA ARG A 14 -1.55 2.95 -13.92
C ARG A 14 -1.69 1.46 -13.57
N ARG A 15 -2.90 1.00 -13.29
CA ARG A 15 -3.20 -0.42 -13.01
C ARG A 15 -2.58 -1.37 -14.04
N VAL A 16 -1.84 -2.38 -13.57
CA VAL A 16 -1.19 -3.43 -14.38
C VAL A 16 -1.66 -4.80 -13.91
N GLU A 17 -1.93 -5.71 -14.84
CA GLU A 17 -2.30 -7.09 -14.51
C GLU A 17 -1.21 -7.78 -13.71
N GLY A 18 -1.59 -8.49 -12.63
CA GLY A 18 -0.66 -9.15 -11.73
C GLY A 18 -0.11 -8.26 -10.60
N HIS A 19 -0.50 -6.98 -10.56
CA HIS A 19 -0.11 -6.04 -9.51
C HIS A 19 -1.33 -5.35 -8.88
N LEU A 20 -1.20 -4.99 -7.60
CA LEU A 20 -2.14 -4.15 -6.86
C LEU A 20 -1.83 -2.67 -7.08
N THR A 21 -2.88 -1.88 -7.19
CA THR A 21 -2.82 -0.43 -6.96
C THR A 21 -2.93 -0.11 -5.47
N PRO A 22 -2.61 1.13 -5.02
CA PRO A 22 -2.78 1.54 -3.63
C PRO A 22 -4.23 1.37 -3.15
N GLY A 23 -5.20 1.72 -3.99
CA GLY A 23 -6.62 1.57 -3.68
C GLY A 23 -7.02 0.10 -3.48
N GLU A 24 -6.57 -0.80 -4.37
CA GLU A 24 -6.85 -2.24 -4.25
C GLU A 24 -6.18 -2.84 -3.00
N ALA A 25 -4.93 -2.45 -2.71
CA ALA A 25 -4.24 -2.85 -1.48
C ALA A 25 -5.00 -2.38 -0.23
N GLY A 26 -5.52 -1.15 -0.25
CA GLY A 26 -6.33 -0.61 0.84
C GLY A 26 -7.66 -1.34 1.02
N GLU A 27 -8.37 -1.69 -0.05
CA GLU A 27 -9.62 -2.45 0.01
C GLU A 27 -9.41 -3.81 0.69
N VAL A 28 -8.38 -4.54 0.27
CA VAL A 28 -8.03 -5.85 0.83
C VAL A 28 -7.64 -5.72 2.29
N ALA A 29 -6.83 -4.72 2.65
CA ALA A 29 -6.42 -4.47 4.03
C ALA A 29 -7.61 -4.14 4.94
N ASN A 30 -8.53 -3.31 4.44
CA ASN A 30 -9.75 -2.94 5.16
C ASN A 30 -10.66 -4.15 5.39
N ALA A 31 -10.89 -4.95 4.34
CA ALA A 31 -11.67 -6.18 4.43
C ALA A 31 -11.04 -7.20 5.41
N ALA A 32 -9.71 -7.28 5.43
CA ALA A 32 -8.95 -8.13 6.35
C ALA A 32 -8.88 -7.58 7.80
N LYS A 33 -9.33 -6.34 8.04
CA LYS A 33 -9.32 -5.65 9.34
C LYS A 33 -7.92 -5.64 9.99
N VAL A 34 -6.89 -5.39 9.19
CA VAL A 34 -5.53 -5.23 9.70
C VAL A 34 -5.39 -3.88 10.40
N LYS A 35 -4.54 -3.79 11.42
CA LYS A 35 -4.31 -2.52 12.13
C LYS A 35 -3.42 -1.57 11.32
N ARG A 36 -2.40 -2.14 10.66
CA ARG A 36 -1.37 -1.41 9.90
C ARG A 36 -1.13 -2.10 8.57
N LEU A 37 -1.05 -1.32 7.50
CA LEU A 37 -0.72 -1.77 6.15
C LEU A 37 0.62 -1.16 5.73
N VAL A 38 1.55 -2.01 5.31
CA VAL A 38 2.84 -1.61 4.76
C VAL A 38 2.82 -1.86 3.26
N LEU A 39 3.00 -0.81 2.48
CA LEU A 39 3.09 -0.90 1.02
C LEU A 39 4.57 -0.95 0.60
N THR A 40 4.90 -1.83 -0.34
CA THR A 40 6.28 -2.00 -0.84
C THR A 40 6.29 -2.34 -2.34
N HIS A 41 7.46 -2.65 -2.88
CA HIS A 41 7.67 -3.06 -4.27
C HIS A 41 7.26 -1.96 -5.28
N PHE A 42 7.65 -0.71 -5.00
CA PHE A 42 7.38 0.45 -5.83
C PHE A 42 8.26 0.48 -7.08
N TYR A 43 7.66 0.72 -8.25
CA TYR A 43 8.39 1.04 -9.47
C TYR A 43 8.51 2.57 -9.67
N PRO A 44 9.36 3.05 -10.59
CA PRO A 44 9.56 4.48 -10.82
C PRO A 44 8.26 5.24 -11.14
N GLU A 45 7.21 4.58 -11.64
CA GLU A 45 5.89 5.16 -11.84
C GLU A 45 5.22 5.67 -10.56
N CYS A 46 5.64 5.18 -9.39
CA CYS A 46 5.20 5.69 -8.09
C CYS A 46 5.89 7.01 -7.72
N GLU A 47 7.01 7.39 -8.37
CA GLU A 47 7.70 8.64 -8.10
C GLU A 47 6.81 9.83 -8.49
N GLY A 48 6.50 10.68 -7.50
CA GLY A 48 5.63 11.85 -7.68
C GLY A 48 4.13 11.56 -7.60
N ALA A 49 3.73 10.29 -7.43
CA ALA A 49 2.34 9.93 -7.12
C ALA A 49 2.10 9.97 -5.60
N ASP A 50 0.88 10.37 -5.20
CA ASP A 50 0.48 10.35 -3.79
C ASP A 50 -0.11 8.97 -3.40
N ILE A 51 0.77 7.98 -3.30
CA ILE A 51 0.44 6.59 -2.97
C ILE A 51 -0.29 6.49 -1.62
N LEU A 52 0.10 7.33 -0.65
CA LEU A 52 -0.50 7.33 0.68
C LEU A 52 -1.97 7.73 0.60
N SER A 53 -2.27 8.89 -0.01
CA SER A 53 -3.64 9.36 -0.14
C SER A 53 -4.50 8.37 -0.93
N GLN A 54 -3.97 7.83 -2.04
CA GLN A 54 -4.66 6.85 -2.87
C GLN A 54 -5.04 5.57 -2.10
N CYS A 55 -4.17 5.09 -1.20
CA CYS A 55 -4.48 3.94 -0.35
C CYS A 55 -5.51 4.29 0.74
N GLN A 56 -5.44 5.50 1.28
CA GLN A 56 -6.32 5.97 2.36
C GLN A 56 -7.77 6.21 1.90
N GLU A 57 -8.02 6.30 0.59
CA GLU A 57 -9.38 6.32 0.04
C GLU A 57 -10.19 5.06 0.41
N THR A 58 -9.51 3.91 0.58
CA THR A 58 -10.15 2.60 0.79
C THR A 58 -9.75 1.94 2.11
N PHE A 59 -8.69 2.41 2.78
CA PHE A 59 -8.24 1.91 4.07
C PHE A 59 -8.16 3.00 5.13
N SER A 60 -8.87 2.82 6.24
CA SER A 60 -8.91 3.77 7.35
C SER A 60 -7.86 3.52 8.44
N GLY A 61 -7.03 2.47 8.30
CA GLY A 61 -5.96 2.15 9.25
C GLY A 61 -4.67 2.92 8.96
N GLU A 62 -3.61 2.59 9.71
CA GLU A 62 -2.29 3.19 9.49
C GLU A 62 -1.66 2.62 8.22
N VAL A 63 -1.30 3.50 7.28
CA VAL A 63 -0.56 3.14 6.06
C VAL A 63 0.88 3.58 6.22
N ILE A 64 1.81 2.67 5.93
CA ILE A 64 3.26 2.90 5.98
C ILE A 64 3.80 2.63 4.58
N LEU A 65 4.46 3.61 3.97
CA LEU A 65 5.21 3.39 2.73
C LEU A 65 6.60 2.87 3.10
N ALA A 66 6.93 1.66 2.64
CA ALA A 66 8.22 1.06 2.95
C ALA A 66 9.35 1.80 2.24
N GLU A 67 10.47 1.95 2.94
CA GLU A 67 11.75 2.37 2.39
C GLU A 67 12.80 1.32 2.71
N ASP A 68 13.90 1.32 1.96
CA ASP A 68 15.01 0.43 2.20
C ASP A 68 15.49 0.56 3.65
N LEU A 69 15.69 -0.59 4.30
CA LEU A 69 16.13 -0.72 5.70
C LEU A 69 15.10 -0.25 6.76
N LEU A 70 13.87 0.08 6.39
CA LEU A 70 12.80 0.38 7.35
C LEU A 70 12.60 -0.80 8.32
N ARG A 71 12.51 -0.49 9.61
CA ARG A 71 12.20 -1.46 10.67
C ARG A 71 10.85 -1.14 11.29
N ILE A 72 9.96 -2.14 11.30
CA ILE A 72 8.62 -2.00 11.85
C ILE A 72 8.50 -2.92 13.07
N PRO A 73 8.17 -2.38 14.26
CA PRO A 73 7.85 -3.21 15.42
C PRO A 73 6.50 -3.90 15.19
N VAL A 74 6.46 -5.22 15.37
CA VAL A 74 5.26 -6.05 15.17
C VAL A 74 4.56 -6.38 16.47
#